data_AF-A0A7K2FK06-F1
#
_entry.id   AF-A0A7K2FK06-F1
#
_cell.length_a   1.000
_cell.length_b   1.000
_cell.length_c   1.000
_cell.angle_alpha   90.00
_cell.angle_beta   90.00
_cell.angle_gamma   90.00
#
_symmetry.space_group_name_H-M   'P 1'
#
loop_
_entity.id
_entity.type
_entity.pdbx_description
1 polymer ?
#
loop_
_entity_poly.entity_id
_entity_poly.type
_entity_poly.pdbx_seq_one_letter_code
_entity_poly.pdbx_strand_id
1 'polypeptide(L)'
;MASMNDDLLATIAAEREIYRTFYTFFRLVDTGRYEQLVDCFTKDALIEYDVMPGPTQRFHGRDEFTAFMSAGRSRRWEPTVAHVLGQTLIEWTDKRPHLQAYATVWHWNATRTLDGRPRPADWTVVGLVEDDFEQEDGRWLISRRHVAPVAGLVAAGTGPM
;
A
#
# COMPACT_ATOMS: atom_id res chain seq x y z
N MET A 1 -28.31 5.47 -24.35
CA MET A 1 -27.90 6.39 -23.27
C MET A 1 -28.06 5.61 -21.98
N ALA A 2 -26.97 5.38 -21.25
CA ALA A 2 -27.08 4.86 -19.89
C ALA A 2 -27.88 5.87 -19.07
N SER A 3 -28.75 5.40 -18.18
CA SER A 3 -29.46 6.32 -17.29
C SER A 3 -28.48 6.86 -16.24
N MET A 4 -28.75 8.04 -15.67
CA MET A 4 -27.94 8.61 -14.58
C MET A 4 -27.77 7.64 -13.40
N ASN A 5 -28.73 6.72 -13.20
CA ASN A 5 -28.67 5.67 -12.20
C ASN A 5 -27.67 4.56 -12.57
N ASP A 6 -27.56 4.21 -13.87
CA ASP A 6 -26.61 3.19 -14.33
C ASP A 6 -25.17 3.70 -14.20
N ASP A 7 -24.94 4.98 -14.49
CA ASP A 7 -23.62 5.62 -14.32
C ASP A 7 -23.23 5.70 -12.83
N LEU A 8 -24.16 6.07 -11.95
CA LEU A 8 -23.92 6.08 -10.51
C LEU A 8 -23.62 4.67 -9.95
N LEU A 9 -24.38 3.66 -10.38
CA LEU A 9 -24.14 2.27 -9.98
C LEU A 9 -22.79 1.76 -10.47
N ALA A 10 -22.38 2.12 -11.68
CA ALA A 10 -21.06 1.79 -12.21
C ALA A 10 -19.94 2.42 -11.38
N THR A 11 -20.06 3.69 -11.00
CA THR A 11 -19.09 4.39 -10.14
C THR A 11 -18.99 3.72 -8.77
N ILE A 12 -20.12 3.42 -8.12
CA ILE A 12 -20.13 2.75 -6.80
C ILE A 12 -19.51 1.35 -6.89
N ALA A 13 -19.78 0.61 -7.96
CA ALA A 13 -19.18 -0.70 -8.19
C ALA A 13 -17.66 -0.60 -8.37
N ALA A 14 -17.20 0.38 -9.15
CA ALA A 14 -15.79 0.67 -9.36
C ALA A 14 -15.09 1.05 -8.04
N GLU A 15 -15.63 1.99 -7.27
CA GLU A 15 -15.09 2.39 -5.98
C GLU A 15 -14.96 1.21 -5.01
N ARG A 16 -15.98 0.34 -4.95
CA ARG A 16 -15.93 -0.85 -4.11
C ARG A 16 -14.80 -1.80 -4.53
N GLU A 17 -14.52 -1.90 -5.82
CA GLU A 17 -13.41 -2.70 -6.32
C GLU A 17 -12.06 -2.04 -6.02
N ILE A 18 -11.93 -0.73 -6.23
CA ILE A 18 -10.76 0.06 -5.88
C ILE A 18 -10.41 -0.11 -4.39
N TYR A 19 -11.39 0.05 -3.50
CA TYR A 19 -11.19 -0.22 -2.07
C TYR A 19 -10.71 -1.64 -1.82
N ARG A 20 -11.28 -2.65 -2.50
CA ARG A 20 -10.82 -4.04 -2.34
C ARG A 20 -9.37 -4.21 -2.77
N THR A 21 -8.98 -3.66 -3.92
CA THR A 21 -7.58 -3.71 -4.40
C THR A 21 -6.65 -3.02 -3.40
N PHE A 22 -7.01 -1.81 -2.96
CA PHE A 22 -6.26 -1.02 -1.98
C PHE A 22 -6.06 -1.77 -0.65
N TYR A 23 -7.13 -2.27 -0.03
CA TYR A 23 -7.04 -3.00 1.23
C TYR A 23 -6.38 -4.38 1.08
N THR A 24 -6.53 -5.03 -0.08
CA THR A 24 -5.87 -6.31 -0.37
C THR A 24 -4.37 -6.13 -0.40
N PHE A 25 -3.86 -5.07 -1.03
CA PHE A 25 -2.43 -4.76 -1.01
C PHE A 25 -1.87 -4.77 0.42
N PHE A 26 -2.45 -3.98 1.34
CA PHE A 26 -1.93 -3.86 2.70
C PHE A 26 -2.04 -5.17 3.47
N ARG A 27 -3.13 -5.92 3.27
CA ARG A 27 -3.28 -7.25 3.86
C ARG A 27 -2.22 -8.23 3.35
N LEU A 28 -1.86 -8.19 2.07
CA LEU A 28 -0.80 -9.04 1.51
C LEU A 28 0.56 -8.65 2.10
N VAL A 29 0.84 -7.35 2.26
CA VAL A 29 2.06 -6.87 2.92
C VAL A 29 2.13 -7.35 4.37
N ASP A 30 1.08 -7.10 5.18
CA ASP A 30 1.02 -7.49 6.59
C ASP A 30 1.15 -9.00 6.80
N THR A 31 0.72 -9.80 5.82
CA THR A 31 0.80 -11.28 5.87
C THR A 31 2.01 -11.86 5.13
N GLY A 32 2.90 -11.00 4.62
CA GLY A 32 4.13 -11.40 3.91
C GLY A 32 3.89 -12.13 2.59
N ARG A 33 2.70 -12.01 1.99
CA ARG A 33 2.31 -12.68 0.73
C ARG A 33 2.73 -11.85 -0.50
N TYR A 34 4.02 -11.49 -0.53
CA TYR A 34 4.55 -10.52 -1.49
C TYR A 34 4.41 -10.95 -2.95
N GLU A 35 4.53 -12.25 -3.25
CA GLU A 35 4.34 -12.79 -4.62
C GLU A 35 2.95 -12.48 -5.20
N GLN A 36 1.94 -12.25 -4.35
CA GLN A 36 0.57 -11.92 -4.78
C GLN A 36 0.37 -10.41 -5.00
N LEU A 37 1.36 -9.57 -4.74
CA LEU A 37 1.24 -8.13 -4.93
C LEU A 37 1.03 -7.74 -6.40
N VAL A 38 1.48 -8.57 -7.35
CA VAL A 38 1.21 -8.38 -8.79
C VAL A 38 -0.28 -8.26 -9.10
N ASP A 39 -1.16 -8.87 -8.30
CA ASP A 39 -2.61 -8.85 -8.52
C ASP A 39 -3.27 -7.50 -8.14
N CYS A 40 -2.50 -6.57 -7.57
CA CYS A 40 -2.96 -5.26 -7.14
C CYS A 40 -2.55 -4.12 -8.10
N PHE A 41 -1.62 -4.37 -9.03
CA PHE A 41 -1.02 -3.34 -9.87
C PHE A 41 -1.20 -3.65 -11.36
N THR A 42 -1.34 -2.61 -12.18
CA THR A 42 -1.20 -2.74 -13.64
C THR A 42 0.22 -3.21 -13.99
N LYS A 43 0.39 -3.81 -15.17
CA LYS A 43 1.70 -4.35 -15.59
C LYS A 43 2.81 -3.31 -15.55
N ASP A 44 2.49 -2.10 -15.93
CA ASP A 44 3.39 -0.94 -16.09
C ASP A 44 3.32 0.06 -14.94
N ALA A 45 2.72 -0.32 -13.80
CA ALA A 45 2.49 0.58 -12.69
C ALA A 45 3.77 1.30 -12.23
N LEU A 46 3.68 2.61 -12.01
CA LEU A 46 4.76 3.40 -11.42
C LEU A 46 4.61 3.42 -9.89
N ILE A 47 5.61 2.93 -9.17
CA ILE A 47 5.53 2.76 -7.72
C ILE A 47 6.69 3.51 -7.05
N GLU A 48 6.37 4.45 -6.17
CA GLU A 48 7.34 5.37 -5.56
C GLU A 48 7.16 5.43 -4.03
N TYR A 49 8.26 5.27 -3.31
CA TYR A 49 8.29 5.30 -1.84
C TYR A 49 9.37 6.27 -1.34
N ASP A 50 8.94 7.32 -0.66
CA ASP A 50 9.78 8.33 0.03
C ASP A 50 9.83 8.11 1.55
N VAL A 51 9.32 6.96 2.02
CA VAL A 51 9.23 6.59 3.44
C VAL A 51 10.42 5.75 3.92
N MET A 52 11.41 5.53 3.06
CA MET A 52 12.64 4.80 3.39
C MET A 52 13.82 5.78 3.53
N PRO A 53 14.80 5.52 4.41
CA PRO A 53 16.03 6.30 4.43
C PRO A 53 16.75 6.26 3.08
N GLY A 54 17.21 7.42 2.59
CA GLY A 54 17.94 7.54 1.33
C GLY A 54 17.08 8.12 0.19
N PRO A 55 17.47 7.91 -1.08
CA PRO A 55 16.73 8.43 -2.22
C PRO A 55 15.40 7.69 -2.40
N THR A 56 14.43 8.38 -3.03
CA THR A 56 13.16 7.80 -3.49
C THR A 56 13.38 6.45 -4.13
N GLN A 57 12.70 5.43 -3.59
CA GLN A 57 12.65 4.12 -4.23
C GLN A 57 11.61 4.17 -5.33
N ARG A 58 12.00 3.86 -6.56
CA ARG A 58 11.13 3.91 -7.74
C ARG A 58 11.19 2.58 -8.47
N PHE A 59 10.02 2.05 -8.83
CA PHE A 59 9.86 0.81 -9.57
C PHE A 59 8.98 1.05 -10.79
N HIS A 60 9.38 0.47 -11.92
CA HIS A 60 8.71 0.59 -13.22
C HIS A 60 8.04 -0.75 -13.56
N GLY A 61 6.86 -0.95 -13.01
CA GLY A 61 6.04 -2.14 -13.21
C GLY A 61 5.96 -3.03 -11.97
N ARG A 62 4.87 -3.79 -11.91
CA ARG A 62 4.51 -4.64 -10.77
C ARG A 62 5.52 -5.74 -10.48
N ASP A 63 6.19 -6.25 -11.51
CA ASP A 63 7.15 -7.36 -11.39
C ASP A 63 8.42 -6.90 -10.67
N GLU A 64 8.93 -5.71 -11.01
CA GLU A 64 10.11 -5.13 -10.36
C GLU A 64 9.85 -4.91 -8.86
N PHE A 65 8.72 -4.29 -8.54
CA PHE A 65 8.31 -4.04 -7.16
C PHE A 65 8.09 -5.33 -6.36
N THR A 66 7.40 -6.32 -6.97
CA THR A 66 7.13 -7.60 -6.31
C THR A 66 8.42 -8.39 -6.05
N ALA A 67 9.36 -8.36 -6.99
CA ALA A 67 10.67 -8.99 -6.83
C ALA A 67 11.45 -8.34 -5.66
N PHE A 68 11.42 -7.01 -5.57
CA PHE A 68 12.06 -6.28 -4.46
C PHE A 68 11.48 -6.69 -3.10
N MET A 69 10.16 -6.64 -2.93
CA MET A 69 9.49 -7.02 -1.68
C MET A 69 9.76 -8.48 -1.31
N SER A 70 9.75 -9.39 -2.30
CA SER A 70 10.00 -10.82 -2.06
C SER A 70 11.44 -11.10 -1.65
N ALA A 71 12.41 -10.38 -2.24
CA ALA A 71 13.82 -10.51 -1.90
C ALA A 71 14.10 -10.08 -0.45
N GLY A 72 13.47 -9.00 0.03
CA GLY A 72 13.64 -8.53 1.40
C GLY A 72 13.24 -9.56 2.46
N ARG A 73 12.14 -10.31 2.24
CA ARG A 73 11.71 -11.41 3.14
C ARG A 73 12.76 -12.49 3.34
N SER A 74 13.42 -12.89 2.24
CA SER A 74 14.42 -13.96 2.26
C SER A 74 15.63 -13.64 3.13
N ARG A 75 15.87 -12.36 3.41
CA ARG A 75 17.00 -11.90 4.21
C ARG A 75 16.78 -11.97 5.72
N ARG A 76 15.63 -12.43 6.24
CA ARG A 76 15.34 -12.57 7.71
C ARG A 76 15.34 -11.26 8.53
N TRP A 77 15.52 -10.09 7.91
CA TRP A 77 15.67 -8.81 8.62
C TRP A 77 14.51 -7.82 8.40
N GLU A 78 13.47 -8.20 7.65
CA GLU A 78 12.30 -7.34 7.54
C GLU A 78 11.46 -7.37 8.83
N PRO A 79 11.17 -6.20 9.42
CA PRO A 79 10.26 -6.10 10.55
C PRO A 79 8.89 -6.67 10.18
N THR A 80 8.23 -7.32 11.14
CA THR A 80 6.79 -7.57 11.00
C THR A 80 6.06 -6.23 11.06
N VAL A 81 5.06 -6.04 10.20
CA VAL A 81 4.30 -4.80 10.12
C VAL A 81 2.81 -5.02 10.32
N ALA A 82 2.12 -3.96 10.73
CA ALA A 82 0.66 -3.88 10.72
C ALA A 82 0.24 -2.49 10.23
N HIS A 83 -0.50 -2.45 9.13
CA HIS A 83 -1.02 -1.21 8.55
C HIS A 83 -2.40 -0.89 9.10
N VAL A 84 -2.56 0.31 9.64
CA VAL A 84 -3.85 0.90 10.02
C VAL A 84 -4.14 2.05 9.06
N LEU A 85 -5.16 1.87 8.23
CA LEU A 85 -5.52 2.81 7.17
C LEU A 85 -6.68 3.68 7.63
N GLY A 86 -6.59 4.98 7.36
CA GLY A 86 -7.57 5.97 7.78
C GLY A 86 -7.81 7.05 6.72
N GLN A 87 -8.96 7.71 6.84
CA GLN A 87 -9.41 8.82 5.99
C GLN A 87 -9.21 8.53 4.49
N THR A 88 -9.58 7.32 4.06
CA THR A 88 -9.52 6.92 2.65
C THR A 88 -10.59 7.67 1.86
N LEU A 89 -10.18 8.37 0.82
CA LEU A 89 -11.04 9.14 -0.08
C LEU A 89 -10.75 8.71 -1.52
N ILE A 90 -11.79 8.55 -2.32
CA ILE A 90 -11.68 8.38 -3.78
C ILE A 90 -12.28 9.63 -4.42
N GLU A 91 -11.51 10.29 -5.27
CA GLU A 91 -11.94 11.40 -6.09
C GLU A 91 -11.87 11.01 -7.57
N TRP A 92 -12.89 11.39 -8.32
CA TRP A 92 -12.97 11.12 -9.75
C TRP A 92 -12.74 12.40 -10.55
N THR A 93 -11.71 12.40 -11.38
CA THR A 93 -11.46 13.47 -12.36
C THR A 93 -11.42 12.85 -13.75
N ASP A 94 -12.29 13.29 -14.67
CA ASP A 94 -12.35 12.77 -16.04
C ASP A 94 -12.41 11.23 -16.14
N LYS A 95 -13.21 10.60 -15.27
CA LYS A 95 -13.37 9.14 -15.14
C LYS A 95 -12.10 8.40 -14.68
N ARG A 96 -11.11 9.12 -14.16
CA ARG A 96 -9.91 8.55 -13.54
C ARG A 96 -10.05 8.65 -12.02
N PRO A 97 -10.10 7.51 -11.31
CA PRO A 97 -10.14 7.51 -9.87
C PRO A 97 -8.75 7.75 -9.30
N HIS A 98 -8.68 8.68 -8.35
CA HIS A 98 -7.54 8.96 -7.51
C HIS A 98 -7.93 8.66 -6.06
N LEU A 99 -7.11 7.88 -5.35
CA LEU A 99 -7.31 7.54 -3.96
C LEU A 99 -6.22 8.16 -3.10
N GLN A 100 -6.63 8.81 -2.01
CA GLN A 100 -5.72 9.25 -0.95
C GLN A 100 -6.09 8.58 0.37
N ALA A 101 -5.09 8.19 1.14
CA ALA A 101 -5.28 7.62 2.47
C ALA A 101 -4.09 7.88 3.39
N TYR A 102 -4.37 8.01 4.68
CA TYR A 102 -3.33 7.95 5.70
C TYR A 102 -3.07 6.50 6.07
N ALA A 103 -1.79 6.11 6.12
CA ALA A 103 -1.34 4.83 6.63
C ALA A 103 -0.49 5.04 7.89
N THR A 104 -0.98 4.53 9.02
CA THR A 104 -0.16 4.36 10.23
C THR A 104 0.40 2.95 10.23
N VAL A 105 1.72 2.80 10.23
CA VAL A 105 2.35 1.48 10.13
C VAL A 105 3.16 1.20 11.38
N TRP A 106 2.77 0.16 12.09
CA TRP A 106 3.44 -0.33 13.28
C TRP A 106 4.48 -1.38 12.88
N HIS A 107 5.68 -1.31 13.44
CA HIS A 107 6.78 -2.18 13.09
C HIS A 107 7.34 -2.93 14.30
N TRP A 108 7.66 -4.20 14.12
CA TRP A 108 8.28 -5.07 15.11
C TRP A 108 9.51 -5.76 14.53
N ASN A 109 10.67 -5.51 15.12
CA ASN A 109 11.86 -6.33 14.88
C ASN A 109 11.63 -7.77 15.40
N ALA A 110 10.85 -7.90 16.48
CA ALA A 110 10.36 -9.17 17.00
C ALA A 110 8.96 -8.99 17.59
N THR A 111 8.03 -9.89 17.24
CA THR A 111 6.64 -9.84 17.76
C THR A 111 6.51 -10.45 19.16
N ARG A 112 7.53 -11.19 19.61
CA ARG A 112 7.56 -11.89 20.90
C ARG A 112 8.88 -11.63 21.63
N THR A 113 8.82 -11.65 22.95
CA THR A 113 9.99 -11.74 23.84
C THR A 113 10.59 -13.15 23.82
N LEU A 114 11.79 -13.32 24.41
CA LEU A 114 12.44 -14.65 24.52
C LEU A 114 11.60 -15.67 25.31
N ASP A 115 10.79 -15.21 26.26
CA ASP A 115 9.85 -16.03 27.03
C ASP A 115 8.46 -16.16 26.35
N GLY A 116 8.31 -15.72 25.09
CA GLY A 116 7.13 -15.95 24.25
C GLY A 116 5.96 -14.98 24.44
N ARG A 117 6.10 -13.95 25.27
CA ARG A 117 5.05 -12.93 25.48
C ARG A 117 4.96 -11.96 24.29
N PRO A 118 3.77 -11.43 23.94
CA PRO A 118 3.64 -10.35 22.97
C PRO A 118 4.50 -9.15 23.36
N ARG A 119 5.15 -8.53 22.37
CA ARG A 119 5.99 -7.35 22.56
C ARG A 119 5.31 -6.09 21.98
N PRO A 120 5.49 -4.90 22.58
CA PRO A 120 5.17 -3.64 21.90
C PRO A 120 5.99 -3.44 20.62
N ALA A 121 5.44 -2.63 19.71
CA ALA A 121 6.10 -2.21 18.49
C ALA A 121 7.41 -1.45 18.81
N ASP A 122 8.40 -1.59 17.94
CA ASP A 122 9.68 -0.88 18.01
C ASP A 122 9.53 0.59 17.57
N TRP A 123 8.79 0.83 16.48
CA TRP A 123 8.45 2.16 15.98
C TRP A 123 7.14 2.19 15.19
N THR A 124 6.66 3.40 14.94
CA THR A 124 5.53 3.67 14.04
C THR A 124 5.85 4.81 13.09
N VAL A 125 5.34 4.72 11.87
CA VAL A 125 5.42 5.77 10.84
C VAL A 125 4.01 6.19 10.44
N VAL A 126 3.88 7.42 9.95
CA VAL A 126 2.62 7.92 9.37
C VAL A 126 2.92 8.42 7.96
N GLY A 127 2.35 7.75 6.97
CA GLY A 127 2.49 8.08 5.56
C GLY A 127 1.17 8.51 4.93
N LEU A 128 1.28 9.31 3.88
CA LEU A 128 0.21 9.56 2.92
C LEU A 128 0.43 8.60 1.75
N VAL A 129 -0.61 7.86 1.39
CA VAL A 129 -0.64 6.96 0.24
C VAL A 129 -1.53 7.62 -0.80
N GLU A 130 -0.98 7.79 -1.99
CA GLU A 130 -1.67 8.37 -3.15
C GLU A 130 -1.62 7.36 -4.30
N ASP A 131 -2.78 6.87 -4.70
CA ASP A 131 -2.91 5.84 -5.72
C ASP A 131 -3.78 6.33 -6.88
N ASP A 132 -3.31 6.16 -8.11
CA ASP A 132 -4.13 6.25 -9.31
C ASP A 132 -4.52 4.84 -9.76
N PHE A 133 -5.73 4.70 -10.31
CA PHE A 133 -6.25 3.40 -10.74
C PHE A 133 -6.64 3.39 -12.22
N GLU A 134 -6.42 2.25 -12.86
CA GLU A 134 -6.86 1.96 -14.22
C GLU A 134 -7.52 0.58 -14.32
N GLN A 135 -8.35 0.41 -15.35
CA GLN A 135 -8.92 -0.90 -15.65
C GLN A 135 -7.95 -1.72 -16.49
N GLU A 136 -7.55 -2.88 -15.98
CA GLU A 136 -6.80 -3.92 -16.71
C GLU A 136 -7.56 -5.24 -16.57
N ASP A 137 -7.87 -5.90 -17.70
CA ASP A 137 -8.57 -7.19 -17.73
C ASP A 137 -9.90 -7.20 -16.93
N GLY A 138 -10.63 -6.09 -16.98
CA GLY A 138 -11.91 -5.92 -16.29
C GLY A 138 -11.82 -5.70 -14.78
N ARG A 139 -10.61 -5.44 -14.26
CA ARG A 139 -10.36 -5.16 -12.85
C ARG A 139 -9.77 -3.77 -12.64
N TRP A 140 -10.12 -3.13 -11.53
CA TRP A 140 -9.50 -1.88 -11.11
C TRP A 140 -8.20 -2.14 -10.34
N LEU A 141 -7.08 -1.81 -10.96
CA LEU A 141 -5.73 -2.02 -10.43
C LEU A 141 -5.01 -0.68 -10.23
N ILE A 142 -4.04 -0.66 -9.34
CA ILE A 142 -3.21 0.51 -9.07
C ILE A 142 -2.25 0.71 -10.26
N SER A 143 -2.35 1.84 -10.95
CA SER A 143 -1.47 2.22 -12.07
C SER A 143 -0.35 3.16 -11.64
N ARG A 144 -0.57 3.92 -10.56
CA ARG A 144 0.48 4.68 -9.89
C ARG A 144 0.30 4.58 -8.39
N ARG A 145 1.39 4.43 -7.65
CA ARG A 145 1.45 4.60 -6.21
C ARG A 145 2.56 5.54 -5.84
N HIS A 146 2.26 6.52 -5.01
CA HIS A 146 3.26 7.31 -4.30
C HIS A 146 2.98 7.26 -2.80
N VAL A 147 4.03 7.00 -2.03
CA VAL A 147 3.95 6.97 -0.57
C VAL A 147 4.98 7.93 0.01
N ALA A 148 4.50 8.95 0.71
CA ALA A 148 5.34 9.96 1.34
C ALA A 148 5.10 10.05 2.85
N PRO A 149 6.11 10.40 3.65
CA PRO A 149 5.90 10.68 5.07
C PRO A 149 5.00 11.91 5.24
N VAL A 150 4.05 11.86 6.16
CA VAL A 150 3.22 13.04 6.52
C VAL A 150 4.05 14.05 7.31
N ALA A 151 4.88 13.56 8.23
CA ALA A 151 5.81 14.37 9.01
C ALA A 151 6.92 13.47 9.59
N GLY A 152 8.18 13.74 9.19
CA GLY A 152 9.32 12.92 9.59
C GLY A 152 9.23 11.46 9.12
N LEU A 153 10.34 10.71 9.19
CA LEU A 153 10.34 9.29 8.81
C LEU A 153 9.77 8.38 9.91
N VAL A 154 9.84 8.81 11.17
CA VAL A 154 9.36 8.05 12.34
C VAL A 154 8.49 8.98 13.18
N ALA A 155 7.27 8.54 13.48
CA ALA A 155 6.34 9.29 14.31
C ALA A 155 6.56 9.00 15.81
N ALA A 156 6.88 7.75 16.17
CA ALA A 156 7.29 7.37 17.52
C ALA A 156 8.17 6.11 17.51
N GLY A 157 9.02 5.97 18.54
CA GLY A 157 9.94 4.84 18.70
C GLY A 157 11.32 5.09 18.08
N THR A 158 12.08 4.02 17.85
CA THR A 158 13.41 4.09 17.23
C THR A 158 13.35 3.35 15.90
N GLY A 159 13.34 4.10 14.80
CA GLY A 159 13.38 3.53 13.46
C GLY A 159 14.68 2.75 13.21
N PRO A 160 14.73 1.95 12.13
CA PRO A 160 15.96 1.27 11.73
C PRO A 160 17.03 2.33 11.43
N MET A 161 18.22 2.15 12.02
CA MET A 161 19.41 2.95 11.69
C MET A 161 20.00 2.56 10.34
#